data_AF-A0A2N6DWV8-F1
#
_entry.id   AF-A0A2N6DWV8-F1
#
_cell.length_a   1.000
_cell.length_b   1.000
_cell.length_c   1.000
_cell.angle_alpha   90.00
_cell.angle_beta   90.00
_cell.angle_gamma   90.00
#
_symmetry.space_group_name_H-M   'P 1'
#
loop_
_entity.id
_entity.type
_entity.pdbx_description
1 polymer ?
#
loop_
_entity_poly.entity_id
_entity_poly.type
_entity_poly.pdbx_seq_one_letter_code
_entity_poly.pdbx_strand_id
1 'polypeptide(L)'
;LARQYARLVTDDALRGRVTALLEEEFHRTRRTLLEVTGQRTLLETNPDLVKSLQLRTPYIDPMSLIQIELLRRKRGGNSSTCRDHVLAATINGIAAGLRNTG
;
A
#
# COMPACT_ATOMS: atom_id res chain seq x y z
N LEU A 1 -3.95 2.31 -3.94
CA LEU A 1 -3.47 0.91 -3.88
C LEU A 1 -4.24 0.03 -2.90
N ALA A 2 -4.43 0.42 -1.63
CA ALA A 2 -5.12 -0.41 -0.62
C ALA A 2 -6.47 -1.00 -1.10
N ARG A 3 -7.35 -0.18 -1.71
CA ARG A 3 -8.61 -0.66 -2.32
C ARG A 3 -8.41 -1.75 -3.40
N GLN A 4 -7.31 -1.70 -4.15
CA GLN A 4 -7.02 -2.70 -5.18
C GLN A 4 -6.61 -4.05 -4.56
N TYR A 5 -5.90 -4.05 -3.43
CA TYR A 5 -5.67 -5.27 -2.65
C TYR A 5 -6.96 -5.80 -2.04
N ALA A 6 -7.83 -4.92 -1.53
CA ALA A 6 -9.11 -5.31 -0.95
C ALA A 6 -10.00 -6.06 -1.96
N ARG A 7 -9.90 -5.75 -3.26
CA ARG A 7 -10.59 -6.48 -4.35
C ARG A 7 -10.17 -7.95 -4.50
N LEU A 8 -9.11 -8.40 -3.83
CA LEU A 8 -8.76 -9.82 -3.75
C LEU A 8 -9.66 -10.59 -2.77
N VAL A 9 -10.50 -9.90 -1.99
CA VAL A 9 -11.54 -10.48 -1.14
C VAL A 9 -12.82 -10.59 -1.96
N THR A 10 -13.34 -11.81 -2.07
CA THR A 10 -14.53 -12.16 -2.86
C THR A 10 -15.84 -11.80 -2.17
N ASP A 11 -15.85 -11.74 -0.83
CA ASP A 11 -16.99 -11.25 -0.06
C ASP A 11 -17.07 -9.72 -0.15
N ASP A 12 -17.99 -9.25 -0.99
CA ASP A 12 -18.21 -7.83 -1.26
C ASP A 12 -18.68 -7.05 -0.02
N ALA A 13 -19.51 -7.66 0.83
CA ALA A 13 -20.04 -7.03 2.03
C ALA A 13 -18.93 -6.85 3.09
N LEU A 14 -18.15 -7.91 3.32
CA LEU A 14 -16.98 -7.86 4.19
C LEU A 14 -15.94 -6.85 3.67
N ARG A 15 -15.62 -6.90 2.38
CA ARG A 15 -14.67 -5.99 1.73
C ARG A 15 -15.10 -4.54 1.91
N GLY A 16 -16.36 -4.23 1.63
CA GLY A 16 -16.91 -2.88 1.75
C GLY A 16 -16.81 -2.36 3.18
N ARG A 17 -17.31 -3.15 4.14
CA ARG A 17 -17.33 -2.77 5.56
C ARG A 17 -15.92 -2.52 6.13
N VAL A 18 -14.98 -3.43 5.89
CA VAL A 18 -13.62 -3.33 6.45
C VAL A 18 -12.82 -2.21 5.76
N THR A 19 -12.93 -2.08 4.44
CA THR A 19 -12.22 -1.02 3.71
C THR A 19 -12.70 0.36 4.15
N ALA A 20 -14.02 0.55 4.32
CA ALA A 20 -14.58 1.80 4.81
C ALA A 20 -14.08 2.15 6.21
N LEU A 21 -14.10 1.19 7.14
CA LEU A 21 -13.61 1.37 8.52
C LEU A 21 -12.13 1.82 8.53
N LEU A 22 -11.28 1.15 7.76
CA LEU A 22 -9.84 1.46 7.71
C LEU A 22 -9.57 2.84 7.10
N GLU A 23 -10.32 3.22 6.06
CA GLU A 23 -10.16 4.53 5.42
C GLU A 23 -10.63 5.66 6.33
N GLU A 24 -11.75 5.48 7.02
CA GLU A 24 -12.26 6.44 7.99
C GLU A 24 -11.24 6.68 9.11
N GLU A 25 -10.75 5.61 9.74
CA GLU A 25 -9.76 5.73 10.82
C GLU A 25 -8.42 6.30 10.33
N PHE A 26 -7.98 5.95 9.11
CA PHE A 26 -6.80 6.55 8.51
C PHE A 26 -6.96 8.07 8.33
N HIS A 27 -8.10 8.52 7.79
CA HIS A 27 -8.37 9.94 7.57
C HIS A 27 -8.55 10.71 8.88
N ARG A 28 -9.22 10.11 9.86
CA ARG A 28 -9.38 10.66 11.20
C ARG A 28 -8.02 10.84 11.87
N THR A 29 -7.20 9.78 11.91
CA THR A 29 -5.85 9.83 12.50
C THR A 29 -4.98 10.87 11.81
N ARG A 30 -4.99 10.91 10.47
CA ARG A 30 -4.22 11.90 9.70
C ARG A 30 -4.61 13.34 10.06
N ARG A 31 -5.91 13.62 10.16
CA ARG A 31 -6.41 14.95 10.51
C ARG A 31 -6.01 15.34 11.93
N THR A 32 -6.22 14.46 12.90
CA THR A 32 -5.82 14.69 14.30
C THR A 32 -4.31 14.91 14.42
N LEU A 33 -3.49 14.15 13.69
CA LEU A 33 -2.04 14.34 13.67
C LEU A 33 -1.66 15.74 13.17
N LEU A 34 -2.28 16.21 12.09
CA LEU A 34 -2.05 17.53 11.52
C LEU A 34 -2.50 18.65 12.48
N GLU A 35 -3.64 18.49 13.14
CA GLU A 35 -4.14 19.42 14.17
C GLU A 35 -3.17 19.53 15.35
N VAL A 36 -2.73 18.39 15.90
CA VAL A 36 -1.80 18.34 17.05
C VAL A 36 -0.44 18.92 16.70
N THR A 37 0.04 18.68 15.48
CA THR A 37 1.35 19.19 15.03
C THR A 37 1.29 20.62 14.48
N GLY A 38 0.10 21.19 14.29
CA GLY A 38 -0.10 22.49 13.67
C GLY A 38 0.28 22.52 12.17
N GLN A 39 0.40 21.37 11.51
CA GLN A 39 0.80 21.26 10.11
C GLN A 39 -0.42 21.23 9.18
N ARG A 40 -0.28 21.77 7.97
CA ARG A 40 -1.29 21.72 6.90
C ARG A 40 -1.17 20.46 6.06
N THR A 41 0.05 19.92 5.95
CA THR A 41 0.35 18.72 5.17
C THR A 41 1.34 17.84 5.92
N LEU A 42 1.30 16.53 5.68
CA LEU A 42 2.29 15.62 6.26
C LEU A 42 3.70 16.00 5.81
N LEU A 43 4.64 15.97 6.76
CA LEU A 43 6.06 16.28 6.51
C LEU A 43 6.31 17.72 6.04
N GLU A 44 5.43 18.67 6.39
CA GLU A 44 5.60 20.08 6.02
C GLU A 44 6.95 20.65 6.48
N THR A 45 7.46 20.18 7.62
CA THR A 45 8.76 20.59 8.18
C THR A 45 9.96 19.81 7.64
N ASN A 46 9.75 18.84 6.75
CA ASN A 46 10.83 18.00 6.19
C ASN A 46 10.69 17.82 4.66
N PRO A 47 10.96 18.89 3.88
CA PRO A 47 10.79 18.87 2.43
C PRO A 47 11.74 17.89 1.71
N ASP A 48 12.94 17.66 2.24
CA ASP A 48 13.89 16.70 1.68
C ASP A 48 13.34 15.27 1.73
N LEU A 49 12.69 14.90 2.84
CA LEU A 49 12.03 13.61 2.96
C LEU A 49 10.84 13.49 1.99
N VAL A 50 10.05 14.55 1.82
CA VAL A 50 8.96 14.57 0.82
C VAL A 50 9.50 14.29 -0.58
N LYS A 51 10.55 15.01 -1.00
CA LYS A 51 11.19 14.81 -2.31
C LYS A 51 11.75 13.39 -2.45
N SER A 52 12.38 12.88 -1.40
CA SER A 52 12.92 11.52 -1.35
C SER A 52 11.82 10.46 -1.52
N LEU A 53 10.65 10.65 -0.90
CA LEU A 53 9.49 9.77 -1.04
C LEU A 53 8.91 9.84 -2.46
N GLN A 54 8.74 11.05 -3.01
CA GLN A 54 8.22 11.26 -4.36
C GLN A 54 9.08 10.57 -5.43
N LEU A 55 10.40 10.47 -5.24
CA LEU A 55 11.27 9.74 -6.15
C LEU A 55 11.11 8.21 -6.04
N ARG A 56 10.63 7.68 -4.91
CA ARG A 56 10.48 6.23 -4.69
C ARG A 56 9.08 5.71 -5.03
N THR A 57 8.03 6.47 -4.74
CA THR A 57 6.63 6.05 -4.96
C THR A 57 6.36 5.51 -6.38
N PRO A 58 6.88 6.12 -7.48
CA PRO A 58 6.65 5.62 -8.84
C PRO A 58 7.15 4.19 -9.10
N TYR A 59 8.06 3.67 -8.29
CA TYR A 59 8.55 2.29 -8.40
C TYR A 59 7.70 1.31 -7.57
N ILE A 60 7.12 1.77 -6.47
CA ILE A 60 6.30 0.96 -5.56
C ILE A 60 4.94 0.65 -6.19
N ASP A 61 4.35 1.61 -6.88
CA ASP A 61 3.02 1.48 -7.45
C ASP A 61 2.92 0.37 -8.51
N PRO A 62 3.80 0.30 -9.53
CA PRO A 62 3.81 -0.80 -10.49
C PRO A 62 4.08 -2.16 -9.85
N MET A 63 5.03 -2.25 -8.91
CA MET A 63 5.31 -3.50 -8.20
C MET A 63 4.10 -3.99 -7.41
N SER A 64 3.36 -3.08 -6.77
CA SER A 64 2.14 -3.40 -6.04
C SER A 64 1.06 -3.96 -6.98
N LEU A 65 0.91 -3.39 -8.17
CA LEU A 65 -0.05 -3.89 -9.17
C LEU A 65 0.34 -5.30 -9.69
N ILE A 66 1.62 -5.53 -9.93
CA ILE A 66 2.15 -6.86 -10.29
C ILE A 66 1.87 -7.85 -9.16
N GLN A 67 2.16 -7.46 -7.91
CA GLN A 67 1.92 -8.29 -6.73
C GLN A 67 0.43 -8.68 -6.61
N ILE A 68 -0.49 -7.73 -6.79
CA ILE A 68 -1.94 -7.98 -6.76
C ILE A 68 -2.34 -9.01 -7.81
N GLU A 69 -1.86 -8.90 -9.04
CA GLU A 69 -2.17 -9.85 -10.12
C GLU A 69 -1.61 -11.25 -9.83
N LEU A 70 -0.37 -11.33 -9.32
CA LEU A 70 0.23 -12.61 -8.93
C LEU A 70 -0.53 -13.28 -7.78
N LEU A 71 -0.95 -12.51 -6.77
CA LEU A 71 -1.77 -13.00 -5.67
C LEU A 71 -3.13 -13.51 -6.16
N ARG A 72 -3.76 -12.80 -7.10
CA ARG A 72 -5.02 -13.22 -7.73
C ARG A 72 -4.87 -14.57 -8.43
N ARG A 73 -3.85 -14.72 -9.29
CA ARG A 73 -3.56 -15.97 -10.00
C ARG A 73 -3.26 -17.12 -9.05
N LYS A 74 -2.45 -16.86 -8.02
CA LYS A 74 -2.09 -17.85 -7.01
C LYS A 74 -3.31 -18.36 -6.24
N ARG A 75 -4.21 -17.46 -5.82
CA ARG A 75 -5.47 -17.83 -5.14
C ARG A 75 -6.44 -18.59 -6.05
N GLY A 76 -6.40 -18.33 -7.36
CA GLY A 76 -7.15 -19.07 -8.38
C GLY A 76 -6.51 -20.41 -8.79
N GLY A 77 -5.48 -20.89 -8.09
CA GLY A 77 -4.81 -22.16 -8.37
C GLY A 77 -3.76 -22.12 -9.49
N ASN A 78 -3.56 -20.97 -10.16
CA ASN A 78 -2.56 -20.80 -11.22
C ASN A 78 -1.20 -20.40 -10.64
N SER A 79 -0.61 -21.29 -9.84
CA SER A 79 0.71 -21.10 -9.22
C SER A 79 1.82 -21.74 -10.04
N SER A 80 3.02 -21.16 -9.99
CA SER A 80 4.25 -21.78 -10.51
C SER A 80 5.46 -21.25 -9.75
N THR A 81 6.55 -22.02 -9.69
CA THR A 81 7.79 -21.62 -9.00
C THR A 81 8.32 -20.27 -9.51
N CYS A 82 8.25 -20.04 -10.83
CA CYS A 82 8.61 -18.77 -11.43
C CYS A 82 7.75 -17.61 -10.90
N ARG A 83 6.43 -17.77 -10.84
CA ARG A 83 5.52 -16.72 -10.32
C ARG A 83 5.70 -16.47 -8.83
N ASP A 84 5.98 -17.52 -8.06
CA ASP A 84 6.29 -17.39 -6.65
C ASP A 84 7.59 -16.63 -6.41
N HIS A 85 8.60 -16.84 -7.27
CA HIS A 85 9.83 -16.06 -7.24
C HIS A 85 9.57 -14.58 -7.57
N VAL A 86 8.77 -14.28 -8.60
CA VAL A 86 8.41 -12.89 -8.93
C VAL A 86 7.58 -12.26 -7.80
N LEU A 87 6.67 -13.02 -7.18
CA LEU A 87 5.90 -12.54 -6.04
C LEU A 87 6.83 -12.18 -4.87
N ALA A 88 7.79 -13.03 -4.54
CA ALA A 88 8.81 -12.74 -3.53
C ALA A 88 9.64 -11.49 -3.89
N ALA A 89 10.02 -11.33 -5.17
CA ALA A 89 10.72 -10.15 -5.65
C ALA A 89 9.89 -8.86 -5.45
N THR A 90 8.57 -8.89 -5.70
CA THR A 90 7.70 -7.73 -5.43
C THR A 90 7.61 -7.40 -3.95
N ILE A 91 7.57 -8.40 -3.06
CA ILE A 91 7.57 -8.19 -1.60
C ILE A 91 8.86 -7.47 -1.18
N ASN A 92 10.01 -7.97 -1.62
CA ASN A 92 11.31 -7.38 -1.31
C ASN A 92 11.45 -5.97 -1.89
N GLY A 93 11.02 -5.76 -3.13
CA GLY A 93 11.08 -4.46 -3.79
C GLY A 93 10.20 -3.40 -3.12
N ILE A 94 8.97 -3.76 -2.74
CA ILE A 94 8.08 -2.87 -1.99
C ILE A 94 8.68 -2.53 -0.62
N ALA A 95 9.18 -3.53 0.11
CA ALA A 95 9.82 -3.32 1.41
C ALA A 95 11.04 -2.38 1.30
N ALA A 96 11.92 -2.60 0.31
CA ALA A 96 13.07 -1.73 0.06
C ALA A 96 12.67 -0.29 -0.30
N GLY A 97 11.59 -0.12 -1.07
CA GLY A 97 11.07 1.20 -1.45
C GLY A 97 10.43 1.97 -0.29
N LEU A 98 9.70 1.27 0.58
CA LEU A 98 9.05 1.84 1.75
C LEU A 98 10.04 2.16 2.88
N ARG A 99 11.18 1.45 2.92
CA ARG A 99 12.18 1.56 3.99
C ARG A 99 11.53 1.33 5.37
N ASN A 100 11.97 2.07 6.37
CA ASN A 100 11.50 2.05 7.74
C ASN A 100 10.08 2.65 7.84
N THR A 101 9.11 1.80 8.16
CA THR A 101 7.69 2.12 8.25
C THR A 101 7.08 1.88 9.63
N GLY A 102 7.88 1.41 10.59
CA GLY A 102 7.55 1.16 11.99
C GLY A 102 8.79 0.75 12.77
#